data_AF-A0A8V0ZX32-F1
#
_entry.id   AF-A0A8V0ZX32-F1
#
_cell.length_a   1.000
_cell.length_b   1.000
_cell.length_c   1.000
_cell.angle_alpha   90.00
_cell.angle_beta   90.00
_cell.angle_gamma   90.00
#
_symmetry.space_group_name_H-M   'P 1'
#
loop_
_entity.id
_entity.type
_entity.pdbx_description
1 polymer ?
#
loop_
_entity_poly.entity_id
_entity_poly.type
_entity_poly.pdbx_seq_one_letter_code
_entity_poly.pdbx_strand_id
1 'polypeptide(L)'
;MEVLQQAGRNPSQKTVNKYWTSQTTTLNFDDFCTILKEETPATKTELLEAFGKIDTDNTGYILHDELHKLLTTEGEKMTLDEVSAITKLPDFNCNGKLDYKKFCDLYTTTSEQCCRTALEKLEADSRLRHRQFGSEAETAPEGITLPGSKPSLKIVRKTDHKPAPTKGDSRTPSRSAQSCKASSSSTISMCASSSRSTNLIEPNTMKEWQCAQSRGCFYLEEDGEIVSHKYRLHLPQRSTVCITIKPLHLRQIEGKSCHWLSVDTVLYVLKENETQENLQLVCFTDQQNKEMFGWKGELPSGVYWLLPFTTGCRLKKVKSQITGEAKLVYRDEDGELALTKEFRAALLDIFETIDLDGNGLLSLEEYNFFELRTSGETCDEEVWAVCKENFDMKKNELTRQGFMDLNLMEANDREGDPSDLWVTLLSLGYNKALEMTEACPFVIDIYAEKCKPRIKAIYLEAGSWQLNRAICKSVVNKGDAKVMDGCENIIVYTYRTGMRITSVIENKSDNKVIVHVNNEQSRNCLSNRGLAVFAVEVAPKSMMVSQHVMPLNEQEEWLYNCVHSLLR
;
A
#
# COMPACT_ATOMS: atom_id res chain seq x y z
N MET A 1 -8.65 -37.32 7.78
CA MET A 1 -9.98 -36.68 7.91
C MET A 1 -9.85 -35.30 8.53
N GLU A 2 -9.20 -35.19 9.68
CA GLU A 2 -9.04 -33.95 10.45
C GLU A 2 -8.60 -32.71 9.63
N VAL A 3 -7.63 -32.84 8.73
CA VAL A 3 -7.14 -31.70 7.92
C VAL A 3 -8.19 -31.17 6.95
N LEU A 4 -9.06 -32.03 6.40
CA LEU A 4 -10.17 -31.60 5.55
C LEU A 4 -11.30 -30.99 6.38
N GLN A 5 -11.54 -31.50 7.58
CA GLN A 5 -12.47 -30.92 8.56
C GLN A 5 -12.04 -29.52 8.99
N GLN A 6 -10.74 -29.32 9.25
CA GLN A 6 -10.15 -28.01 9.53
C GLN A 6 -10.24 -27.04 8.34
N ALA A 7 -10.34 -27.55 7.11
CA ALA A 7 -10.58 -26.77 5.90
C ALA A 7 -12.07 -26.57 5.58
N GLY A 8 -12.97 -26.84 6.54
CA GLY A 8 -14.40 -26.63 6.39
C GLY A 8 -15.11 -27.66 5.50
N ARG A 9 -14.52 -28.85 5.32
CA ARG A 9 -15.13 -29.99 4.60
C ARG A 9 -15.54 -31.07 5.58
N ASN A 10 -16.67 -31.73 5.35
CA ASN A 10 -17.06 -32.90 6.14
C ASN A 10 -16.97 -34.19 5.29
N PRO A 11 -15.76 -34.72 5.01
CA PRO A 11 -15.60 -35.84 4.09
C PRO A 11 -16.10 -37.15 4.72
N SER A 12 -16.93 -37.89 3.99
CA SER A 12 -17.28 -39.25 4.38
C SER A 12 -16.07 -40.19 4.26
N GLN A 13 -16.09 -41.36 4.92
CA GLN A 13 -15.04 -42.37 4.74
C GLN A 13 -14.89 -42.79 3.27
N LYS A 14 -15.97 -42.76 2.48
CA LYS A 14 -15.93 -42.99 1.04
C LYS A 14 -15.17 -41.89 0.29
N THR A 15 -15.36 -40.63 0.67
CA THR A 15 -14.61 -39.46 0.15
C THR A 15 -13.14 -39.58 0.50
N VAL A 16 -12.82 -39.99 1.73
CA VAL A 16 -11.43 -40.21 2.14
C VAL A 16 -10.78 -41.33 1.34
N ASN A 17 -11.46 -42.46 1.17
CA ASN A 17 -10.95 -43.61 0.43
C ASN A 17 -10.79 -43.35 -1.08
N LYS A 18 -11.45 -42.32 -1.63
CA LYS A 18 -11.27 -41.85 -3.02
C LYS A 18 -9.86 -41.27 -3.23
N TYR A 19 -9.32 -40.56 -2.25
CA TYR A 19 -8.02 -39.88 -2.33
C TYR A 19 -6.90 -40.62 -1.58
N TRP A 20 -7.27 -41.39 -0.55
CA TRP A 20 -6.38 -42.16 0.30
C TRP A 20 -6.51 -43.65 0.00
N THR A 21 -5.88 -44.08 -1.10
CA THR A 21 -5.87 -45.48 -1.53
C THR A 21 -4.75 -46.26 -0.85
N SER A 22 -4.72 -47.60 -1.00
CA SER A 22 -3.62 -48.44 -0.50
C SER A 22 -2.25 -48.13 -1.13
N GLN A 23 -2.19 -47.26 -2.14
CA GLN A 23 -0.96 -46.78 -2.79
C GLN A 23 -0.54 -45.37 -2.30
N THR A 24 -1.42 -44.65 -1.59
CA THR A 24 -1.15 -43.31 -1.07
C THR A 24 -0.37 -43.45 0.25
N THR A 25 0.94 -43.16 0.22
CA THR A 25 1.80 -43.20 1.42
C THR A 25 1.96 -41.83 2.08
N THR A 26 1.90 -40.74 1.31
CA THR A 26 1.98 -39.34 1.77
C THR A 26 1.16 -38.43 0.85
N LEU A 27 0.62 -37.33 1.37
CA LEU A 27 0.08 -36.22 0.60
C LEU A 27 0.93 -34.98 0.82
N ASN A 28 1.25 -34.27 -0.26
CA ASN A 28 1.90 -32.95 -0.19
C ASN A 28 0.86 -31.82 -0.30
N PHE A 29 1.32 -30.57 -0.21
CA PHE A 29 0.44 -29.39 -0.22
C PHE A 29 -0.31 -29.20 -1.55
N ASP A 30 0.31 -29.55 -2.68
CA ASP A 30 -0.32 -29.43 -4.01
C ASP A 30 -1.41 -30.49 -4.20
N ASP A 31 -1.17 -31.71 -3.69
CA ASP A 31 -2.19 -32.76 -3.65
C ASP A 31 -3.38 -32.32 -2.79
N PHE A 32 -3.11 -31.70 -1.64
CA PHE A 32 -4.14 -31.17 -0.76
C PHE A 32 -4.97 -30.05 -1.42
N CYS A 33 -4.33 -29.12 -2.12
CA CYS A 33 -5.02 -28.06 -2.87
C CYS A 33 -5.91 -28.63 -3.98
N THR A 34 -5.47 -29.71 -4.62
CA THR A 34 -6.23 -30.39 -5.67
C THR A 34 -7.49 -31.05 -5.09
N ILE A 35 -7.36 -31.71 -3.92
CA ILE A 35 -8.50 -32.29 -3.21
C ILE A 35 -9.52 -31.22 -2.81
N LEU A 36 -9.07 -30.06 -2.32
CA LEU A 36 -9.97 -28.95 -1.94
C LEU A 36 -10.72 -28.31 -3.11
N LYS A 37 -10.16 -28.39 -4.33
CA LYS A 37 -10.83 -27.91 -5.55
C LYS A 37 -11.91 -28.88 -6.02
N GLU A 38 -11.71 -30.18 -5.81
CA GLU A 38 -12.67 -31.21 -6.23
C GLU A 38 -13.79 -31.43 -5.20
N GLU A 39 -13.52 -31.28 -3.92
CA GLU A 39 -14.51 -31.38 -2.86
C GLU A 39 -14.97 -29.96 -2.49
N THR A 40 -16.23 -29.60 -2.74
CA THR A 40 -16.80 -28.29 -2.41
C THR A 40 -17.35 -28.24 -0.97
N PRO A 41 -17.43 -27.07 -0.31
CA PRO A 41 -18.06 -26.97 1.00
C PRO A 41 -19.56 -27.22 0.89
N ALA A 42 -20.17 -27.66 1.99
CA ALA A 42 -21.62 -27.80 2.05
C ALA A 42 -22.28 -26.42 1.88
N THR A 43 -23.27 -26.36 0.98
CA THR A 43 -24.05 -25.15 0.75
C THR A 43 -25.11 -24.97 1.84
N LYS A 44 -25.55 -23.73 2.05
CA LYS A 44 -26.66 -23.43 2.97
C LYS A 44 -27.91 -24.28 2.67
N THR A 45 -28.22 -24.50 1.40
CA THR A 45 -29.36 -25.33 0.97
C THR A 45 -29.21 -26.77 1.41
N GLU A 46 -28.03 -27.37 1.23
CA GLU A 46 -27.75 -28.76 1.65
C GLU A 46 -27.82 -28.92 3.17
N LEU A 47 -27.36 -27.91 3.93
CA LEU A 47 -27.47 -27.89 5.39
C LEU A 47 -28.94 -27.82 5.84
N LEU A 48 -29.74 -26.95 5.21
CA LEU A 48 -31.17 -26.84 5.50
C LEU A 48 -31.93 -28.13 5.16
N GLU A 49 -31.60 -28.78 4.04
CA GLU A 49 -32.18 -30.07 3.67
C GLU A 49 -31.80 -31.20 4.63
N ALA A 50 -30.58 -31.18 5.17
CA ALA A 50 -30.15 -32.15 6.17
C ALA A 50 -30.92 -32.01 7.49
N PHE A 51 -31.09 -30.78 7.98
CA PHE A 51 -31.91 -30.52 9.17
C PHE A 51 -33.40 -30.79 8.93
N GLY A 52 -33.90 -30.52 7.72
CA GLY A 52 -35.28 -30.84 7.33
C GLY A 52 -35.61 -32.33 7.32
N LYS A 53 -34.61 -33.23 7.24
CA LYS A 53 -34.83 -34.68 7.41
C LYS A 53 -35.02 -35.11 8.86
N ILE A 54 -34.60 -34.27 9.81
CA ILE A 54 -34.71 -34.51 11.25
C ILE A 54 -36.02 -33.92 11.77
N ASP A 55 -36.39 -32.73 11.30
CA ASP A 55 -37.65 -32.06 11.62
C ASP A 55 -38.81 -32.64 10.80
N THR A 56 -39.32 -33.81 11.22
CA THR A 56 -40.42 -34.52 10.54
C THR A 56 -41.71 -33.71 10.44
N ASP A 57 -41.89 -32.74 11.34
CA ASP A 57 -43.07 -31.88 11.41
C ASP A 57 -42.89 -30.56 10.62
N ASN A 58 -41.70 -30.34 10.03
CA ASN A 58 -41.33 -29.17 9.24
C ASN A 58 -41.62 -27.83 9.95
N THR A 59 -41.37 -27.80 11.26
CA THR A 59 -41.62 -26.66 12.13
C THR A 59 -40.57 -25.55 12.01
N GLY A 60 -39.40 -25.86 11.45
CA GLY A 60 -38.24 -24.98 11.48
C GLY A 60 -37.39 -25.12 12.75
N TYR A 61 -37.71 -26.07 13.63
CA TYR A 61 -37.07 -26.24 14.93
C TYR A 61 -36.77 -27.70 15.24
N ILE A 62 -35.69 -27.96 15.98
CA ILE A 62 -35.35 -29.31 16.47
C ILE A 62 -35.31 -29.27 17.99
N LEU A 63 -35.97 -30.22 18.67
CA LEU A 63 -35.94 -30.31 20.12
C LEU A 63 -34.52 -30.65 20.60
N HIS A 64 -34.06 -30.02 21.69
CA HIS A 64 -32.72 -30.28 22.23
C HIS A 64 -32.51 -31.75 22.59
N ASP A 65 -33.52 -32.45 23.09
CA ASP A 65 -33.45 -33.89 23.40
C ASP A 65 -33.25 -34.76 22.13
N GLU A 66 -33.87 -34.38 21.02
CA GLU A 66 -33.75 -35.07 19.73
C GLU A 66 -32.38 -34.80 19.10
N LEU A 67 -31.94 -33.54 19.12
CA LEU A 67 -30.62 -33.14 18.69
C LEU A 67 -29.53 -33.86 19.49
N HIS A 68 -29.71 -33.94 20.80
CA HIS A 68 -28.79 -34.61 21.71
C HIS A 68 -28.70 -36.12 21.42
N LYS A 69 -29.85 -36.77 21.26
CA LYS A 69 -29.90 -38.18 20.86
C LYS A 69 -29.19 -38.39 19.53
N LEU A 70 -29.46 -37.55 18.53
CA LEU A 70 -28.88 -37.68 17.21
C LEU A 70 -27.35 -37.53 17.23
N LEU A 71 -26.83 -36.43 17.78
CA LEU A 71 -25.39 -36.11 17.77
C LEU A 71 -24.54 -37.03 18.66
N THR A 72 -25.17 -37.75 19.60
CA THR A 72 -24.47 -38.73 20.46
C THR A 72 -24.59 -40.18 19.97
N THR A 73 -25.53 -40.48 19.07
CA THR A 73 -25.79 -41.86 18.60
C THR A 73 -25.46 -42.10 17.14
N GLU A 74 -25.63 -41.10 16.27
CA GLU A 74 -25.45 -41.19 14.82
C GLU A 74 -24.27 -40.33 14.33
N GLY A 75 -23.65 -40.74 13.22
CA GLY A 75 -22.52 -40.01 12.64
C GLY A 75 -21.24 -40.04 13.48
N GLU A 76 -20.43 -38.97 13.37
CA GLU A 76 -19.29 -38.73 14.24
C GLU A 76 -19.80 -38.25 15.60
N LYS A 77 -19.67 -39.11 16.61
CA LYS A 77 -20.32 -38.91 17.91
C LYS A 77 -19.66 -37.77 18.67
N MET A 78 -20.48 -36.81 19.07
CA MET A 78 -20.07 -35.75 19.98
C MET A 78 -20.24 -36.22 21.43
N THR A 79 -19.38 -35.70 22.30
CA THR A 79 -19.51 -35.85 23.75
C THR A 79 -20.68 -35.02 24.27
N LEU A 80 -21.20 -35.39 25.44
CA LEU A 80 -22.28 -34.66 26.12
C LEU A 80 -21.93 -33.18 26.32
N ASP A 81 -20.66 -32.91 26.64
CA ASP A 81 -20.17 -31.56 26.88
C ASP A 81 -20.15 -30.71 25.59
N GLU A 82 -19.78 -31.30 24.45
CA GLU A 82 -19.80 -30.63 23.14
C GLU A 82 -21.22 -30.28 22.70
N VAL A 83 -22.17 -31.20 22.87
CA VAL A 83 -23.58 -30.94 22.55
C VAL A 83 -24.18 -29.91 23.52
N SER A 84 -23.81 -29.97 24.80
CA SER A 84 -24.21 -28.96 25.79
C SER A 84 -23.69 -27.57 25.45
N ALA A 85 -22.48 -27.46 24.90
CA ALA A 85 -21.93 -26.19 24.45
C ALA A 85 -22.76 -25.58 23.30
N ILE A 86 -23.19 -26.41 22.33
CA ILE A 86 -24.00 -25.96 21.19
C ILE A 86 -25.39 -25.49 21.65
N THR A 87 -26.03 -26.22 22.56
CA THR A 87 -27.40 -25.92 23.04
C THR A 87 -27.47 -24.72 23.99
N LYS A 88 -26.34 -24.27 24.54
CA LYS A 88 -26.22 -23.08 25.40
C LYS A 88 -26.07 -21.77 24.61
N LEU A 89 -25.81 -21.83 23.31
CA LEU A 89 -25.60 -20.64 22.49
C LEU A 89 -26.94 -19.93 22.23
N PRO A 90 -27.11 -18.67 22.66
CA PRO A 90 -28.40 -17.98 22.59
C PRO A 90 -28.79 -17.54 21.18
N ASP A 91 -27.84 -17.46 20.25
CA ASP A 91 -28.04 -16.92 18.90
C ASP A 91 -29.04 -17.73 18.07
N PHE A 92 -29.10 -19.04 18.31
CA PHE A 92 -29.92 -19.98 17.55
C PHE A 92 -30.69 -20.99 18.42
N ASN A 93 -30.66 -20.85 19.76
CA ASN A 93 -31.45 -21.69 20.66
C ASN A 93 -32.45 -20.85 21.45
N CYS A 94 -33.72 -21.29 21.48
CA CYS A 94 -34.75 -20.70 22.32
C CYS A 94 -35.72 -21.77 22.84
N ASN A 95 -36.13 -21.67 24.10
CA ASN A 95 -37.15 -22.54 24.73
C ASN A 95 -36.90 -24.06 24.56
N GLY A 96 -35.64 -24.51 24.67
CA GLY A 96 -35.28 -25.93 24.52
C GLY A 96 -35.32 -26.46 23.08
N LYS A 97 -35.32 -25.55 22.10
CA LYS A 97 -35.35 -25.85 20.66
C LYS A 97 -34.21 -25.13 19.93
N LEU A 98 -33.67 -25.79 18.91
CA LEU A 98 -32.69 -25.26 17.96
C LEU A 98 -33.41 -24.68 16.74
N ASP A 99 -33.21 -23.40 16.44
CA ASP A 99 -33.57 -22.77 15.16
C ASP A 99 -32.45 -23.04 14.14
N TYR A 100 -32.62 -24.09 13.35
CA TYR A 100 -31.59 -24.53 12.42
C TYR A 100 -31.41 -23.56 11.23
N LYS A 101 -32.37 -22.67 10.96
CA LYS A 101 -32.22 -21.63 9.93
C LYS A 101 -31.22 -20.58 10.39
N LYS A 102 -31.39 -20.07 11.62
CA LYS A 102 -30.44 -19.14 12.24
C LYS A 102 -29.05 -19.76 12.41
N PHE A 103 -29.00 -21.04 12.77
CA PHE A 103 -27.73 -21.77 12.84
C PHE A 103 -27.02 -21.81 11.49
N CYS A 104 -27.73 -22.12 10.39
CA CYS A 104 -27.16 -22.13 9.04
C CYS A 104 -26.71 -20.73 8.58
N ASP A 105 -27.45 -19.67 8.95
CA ASP A 105 -27.08 -18.28 8.67
C ASP A 105 -25.76 -17.92 9.36
N LEU A 106 -25.67 -18.17 10.67
CA LEU A 106 -24.48 -17.91 11.47
C LEU A 106 -23.27 -18.70 10.94
N TYR A 107 -23.45 -19.98 10.61
CA TYR A 107 -22.40 -20.83 10.04
C TYR A 107 -21.87 -20.27 8.71
N THR A 108 -22.76 -19.85 7.82
CA THR A 108 -22.38 -19.29 6.51
C THR A 108 -21.62 -17.98 6.68
N THR A 109 -22.14 -17.05 7.49
CA THR A 109 -21.48 -15.77 7.78
C THR A 109 -20.10 -15.95 8.42
N THR A 110 -19.98 -16.86 9.40
CA THR A 110 -18.70 -17.12 10.08
C THR A 110 -17.67 -17.75 9.13
N SER A 111 -18.10 -18.66 8.27
CA SER A 111 -17.25 -19.29 7.25
C SER A 111 -16.73 -18.27 6.22
N GLU A 112 -17.61 -17.38 5.73
CA GLU A 112 -17.24 -16.29 4.83
C GLU A 112 -16.25 -15.31 5.49
N GLN A 113 -16.51 -14.94 6.74
CA GLN A 113 -15.61 -14.08 7.52
C GLN A 113 -14.23 -14.71 7.72
N CYS A 114 -14.15 -16.00 8.09
CA CYS A 114 -12.88 -16.70 8.26
C CYS A 114 -12.10 -16.80 6.94
N CYS A 115 -12.79 -17.10 5.83
CA CYS A 115 -12.18 -17.12 4.49
C CYS A 115 -11.62 -15.74 4.12
N ARG A 116 -12.40 -14.67 4.33
CA ARG A 116 -11.96 -13.28 4.09
C ARG A 116 -10.73 -12.93 4.93
N THR A 117 -10.74 -13.21 6.22
CA THR A 117 -9.59 -12.94 7.10
C THR A 117 -8.36 -13.79 6.74
N ALA A 118 -8.54 -15.03 6.26
CA ALA A 118 -7.44 -15.86 5.78
C ALA A 118 -6.84 -15.32 4.48
N LEU A 119 -7.67 -14.83 3.56
CA LEU A 119 -7.24 -14.16 2.32
C LEU A 119 -6.48 -12.86 2.64
N GLU A 120 -7.03 -12.01 3.51
CA GLU A 120 -6.36 -10.78 3.98
C GLU A 120 -4.97 -11.06 4.56
N LYS A 121 -4.82 -12.12 5.36
CA LYS A 121 -3.51 -12.55 5.90
C LYS A 121 -2.55 -13.04 4.82
N LEU A 122 -3.04 -13.83 3.86
CA LEU A 122 -2.22 -14.34 2.76
C LEU A 122 -1.76 -13.21 1.83
N GLU A 123 -2.63 -12.24 1.57
CA GLU A 123 -2.32 -11.03 0.84
C GLU A 123 -1.32 -10.15 1.61
N ALA A 124 -1.48 -9.97 2.93
CA ALA A 124 -0.51 -9.26 3.74
C ALA A 124 0.89 -9.89 3.67
N ASP A 125 0.99 -11.23 3.69
CA ASP A 125 2.25 -11.97 3.59
C ASP A 125 2.88 -11.89 2.19
N SER A 126 2.08 -11.97 1.12
CA SER A 126 2.57 -11.81 -0.25
C SER A 126 3.05 -10.38 -0.52
N ARG A 127 2.38 -9.37 0.06
CA ARG A 127 2.73 -7.95 -0.03
C ARG A 127 3.95 -7.59 0.83
N LEU A 128 4.11 -8.20 2.01
CA LEU A 128 5.35 -8.14 2.80
C LEU A 128 6.56 -8.65 2.01
N ARG A 129 6.39 -9.74 1.24
CA ARG A 129 7.42 -10.21 0.31
C ARG A 129 7.69 -9.20 -0.80
N HIS A 130 6.68 -8.56 -1.40
CA HIS A 130 6.90 -7.52 -2.42
C HIS A 130 7.69 -6.32 -1.86
N ARG A 131 7.39 -5.85 -0.64
CA ARG A 131 8.16 -4.78 0.01
C ARG A 131 9.59 -5.18 0.36
N GLN A 132 9.83 -6.45 0.68
CA GLN A 132 11.16 -6.93 1.06
C GLN A 132 12.02 -7.23 -0.16
N PHE A 133 11.44 -7.82 -1.22
CA PHE A 133 12.15 -8.31 -2.39
C PHE A 133 12.14 -7.36 -3.59
N GLY A 134 11.13 -6.49 -3.72
CA GLY A 134 10.97 -5.58 -4.86
C GLY A 134 10.79 -6.36 -6.17
N SER A 135 9.55 -6.58 -6.60
CA SER A 135 9.26 -7.13 -7.92
C SER A 135 7.99 -6.51 -8.47
N GLU A 136 8.13 -5.40 -9.20
CA GLU A 136 7.16 -5.04 -10.23
C GLU A 136 7.53 -5.87 -11.46
N ALA A 137 6.73 -6.88 -11.78
CA ALA A 137 6.80 -7.51 -13.08
C ALA A 137 6.30 -6.49 -14.12
N GLU A 138 7.07 -6.24 -15.17
CA GLU A 138 6.62 -5.48 -16.34
C GLU A 138 5.43 -6.21 -16.98
N THR A 139 4.20 -5.84 -16.60
CA THR A 139 3.00 -6.26 -17.34
C THR A 139 2.87 -5.39 -18.58
N ALA A 140 3.29 -5.94 -19.72
CA ALA A 140 2.90 -5.43 -21.04
C ALA A 140 1.37 -5.47 -21.18
N PRO A 141 0.75 -4.52 -21.92
CA PRO A 141 -0.70 -4.45 -22.05
C PRO A 141 -1.24 -5.68 -22.79
N GLU A 142 -2.31 -6.25 -22.23
CA GLU A 142 -3.09 -7.33 -22.84
C GLU A 142 -3.68 -6.92 -24.19
N GLY A 143 -3.49 -7.76 -25.20
CA GLY A 143 -4.18 -7.64 -26.47
C GLY A 143 -3.42 -8.29 -27.62
N ILE A 144 -3.77 -9.53 -27.96
CA ILE A 144 -4.05 -10.05 -29.32
C ILE A 144 -4.06 -11.59 -29.27
N THR A 145 -5.14 -12.15 -29.81
CA THR A 145 -5.50 -13.56 -29.85
C THR A 145 -4.93 -14.28 -31.10
N LEU A 146 -4.63 -15.58 -30.92
CA LEU A 146 -4.58 -16.71 -31.89
C LEU A 146 -3.26 -17.02 -32.67
N PRO A 147 -3.06 -18.26 -33.20
CA PRO A 147 -3.26 -19.60 -32.59
C PRO A 147 -2.14 -20.63 -32.90
N GLY A 148 -2.01 -21.67 -32.05
CA GLY A 148 -1.74 -23.06 -32.44
C GLY A 148 -0.33 -23.51 -32.90
N SER A 149 0.34 -24.33 -32.09
CA SER A 149 0.68 -25.73 -32.43
C SER A 149 1.45 -26.45 -31.30
N LYS A 150 1.29 -27.77 -31.28
CA LYS A 150 1.52 -28.75 -30.20
C LYS A 150 2.98 -29.29 -30.15
N PRO A 151 3.33 -30.14 -29.16
CA PRO A 151 4.66 -30.20 -28.52
C PRO A 151 5.52 -31.39 -28.98
N SER A 152 6.82 -31.33 -28.71
CA SER A 152 7.76 -32.48 -28.66
C SER A 152 9.05 -32.04 -27.96
N LEU A 153 9.88 -32.83 -27.28
CA LEU A 153 9.89 -34.17 -26.74
C LEU A 153 11.11 -34.22 -25.78
N LYS A 154 11.05 -35.11 -24.79
CA LYS A 154 12.04 -35.33 -23.73
C LYS A 154 13.26 -36.17 -24.20
N ILE A 155 14.40 -35.94 -23.52
CA ILE A 155 15.51 -36.86 -23.20
C ILE A 155 16.50 -37.21 -24.32
N VAL A 156 17.81 -37.01 -24.09
CA VAL A 156 18.86 -38.07 -24.02
C VAL A 156 20.07 -37.57 -23.22
N ARG A 157 20.36 -38.26 -22.11
CA ARG A 157 21.70 -38.32 -21.48
C ARG A 157 22.50 -39.41 -22.21
N LYS A 158 23.76 -39.15 -22.54
CA LYS A 158 24.77 -40.21 -22.74
C LYS A 158 26.07 -39.84 -22.03
N THR A 159 26.40 -40.69 -21.08
CA THR A 159 27.72 -40.96 -20.49
C THR A 159 28.76 -41.29 -21.56
N ASP A 160 30.02 -40.94 -21.31
CA ASP A 160 31.10 -41.94 -21.23
C ASP A 160 32.41 -41.35 -20.65
N HIS A 161 33.08 -42.20 -19.86
CA HIS A 161 34.54 -42.35 -19.70
C HIS A 161 35.09 -42.40 -18.26
N LYS A 162 35.63 -43.58 -17.93
CA LYS A 162 36.85 -43.87 -17.12
C LYS A 162 37.39 -45.25 -17.57
N PRO A 163 38.65 -45.66 -17.33
CA PRO A 163 39.56 -45.23 -16.24
C PRO A 163 41.03 -44.92 -16.63
N ALA A 164 41.81 -44.52 -15.61
CA ALA A 164 43.22 -44.08 -15.57
C ALA A 164 44.25 -45.25 -15.73
N PRO A 165 45.61 -45.08 -15.67
CA PRO A 165 46.44 -44.43 -14.61
C PRO A 165 47.62 -43.55 -15.17
N THR A 166 48.43 -42.76 -14.44
CA THR A 166 49.47 -43.13 -13.45
C THR A 166 50.12 -41.87 -12.82
N LYS A 167 50.74 -42.06 -11.64
CA LYS A 167 51.29 -41.17 -10.59
C LYS A 167 52.30 -40.06 -10.97
N GLY A 168 52.38 -39.04 -10.10
CA GLY A 168 53.55 -38.17 -9.87
C GLY A 168 53.28 -37.04 -8.85
N ASP A 169 53.93 -37.08 -7.69
CA ASP A 169 53.71 -36.28 -6.48
C ASP A 169 54.07 -34.78 -6.56
N SER A 170 53.33 -33.96 -5.80
CA SER A 170 53.81 -33.00 -4.77
C SER A 170 52.84 -31.82 -4.60
N ARG A 171 52.11 -31.78 -3.46
CA ARG A 171 51.25 -30.63 -3.08
C ARG A 171 51.62 -30.12 -1.69
N THR A 172 51.92 -28.84 -1.67
CA THR A 172 51.94 -27.89 -0.55
C THR A 172 50.60 -27.84 0.20
N PRO A 173 50.59 -27.37 1.46
CA PRO A 173 49.40 -27.41 2.30
C PRO A 173 48.33 -26.41 1.86
N SER A 174 47.09 -26.83 2.06
CA SER A 174 45.85 -26.17 1.64
C SER A 174 45.68 -24.76 2.19
N ARG A 175 45.42 -23.80 1.30
CA ARG A 175 44.56 -22.66 1.61
C ARG A 175 43.12 -23.08 1.36
N SER A 176 42.35 -23.19 2.43
CA SER A 176 40.89 -23.29 2.44
C SER A 176 40.29 -22.24 1.50
N ALA A 177 39.38 -22.69 0.63
CA ALA A 177 38.62 -21.85 -0.29
C ALA A 177 37.79 -20.82 0.49
N GLN A 178 38.31 -19.59 0.58
CA GLN A 178 37.53 -18.44 0.95
C GLN A 178 36.62 -18.13 -0.25
N SER A 179 35.35 -18.50 -0.13
CA SER A 179 34.31 -18.05 -1.05
C SER A 179 34.27 -16.52 -0.98
N CYS A 180 34.90 -15.84 -1.95
CA CYS A 180 34.78 -14.39 -2.09
C CYS A 180 33.31 -14.09 -2.40
N LYS A 181 32.55 -13.65 -1.39
CA LYS A 181 31.23 -13.05 -1.58
C LYS A 181 31.46 -11.72 -2.27
N ALA A 182 30.89 -11.54 -3.47
CA ALA A 182 30.91 -10.26 -4.15
C ALA A 182 30.15 -9.24 -3.29
N SER A 183 30.80 -8.14 -2.92
CA SER A 183 30.22 -7.12 -2.05
C SER A 183 30.63 -5.71 -2.46
N SER A 184 29.87 -4.73 -2.03
CA SER A 184 30.23 -3.31 -2.07
C SER A 184 29.72 -2.65 -0.80
N SER A 185 30.47 -1.68 -0.26
CA SER A 185 30.09 -0.96 0.95
C SER A 185 30.11 0.55 0.76
N SER A 186 29.14 1.23 1.35
CA SER A 186 29.05 2.68 1.38
C SER A 186 28.91 3.18 2.81
N THR A 187 29.82 4.06 3.20
CA THR A 187 29.81 4.75 4.49
C THR A 187 29.73 6.26 4.25
N ILE A 188 28.68 6.89 4.77
CA ILE A 188 28.43 8.33 4.64
C ILE A 188 28.10 8.87 6.02
N SER A 189 28.89 9.86 6.48
CA SER A 189 28.58 10.63 7.68
C SER A 189 27.78 11.90 7.31
N MET A 190 26.71 12.15 8.04
CA MET A 190 25.78 13.25 7.81
C MET A 190 25.66 14.11 9.08
N CYS A 191 25.87 15.42 8.94
CA CYS A 191 25.72 16.37 10.04
C CYS A 191 24.24 16.65 10.35
N ALA A 192 23.97 17.18 11.55
CA ALA A 192 22.65 17.64 11.99
C ALA A 192 22.07 18.76 11.11
N SER A 193 20.75 18.90 11.08
CA SER A 193 20.03 19.89 10.26
C SER A 193 20.37 21.34 10.58
N SER A 194 20.71 21.65 11.84
CA SER A 194 21.07 22.98 12.31
C SER A 194 22.31 23.59 11.66
N SER A 195 23.12 22.79 10.94
CA SER A 195 24.39 23.21 10.36
C SER A 195 24.35 23.53 8.86
N ARG A 196 23.18 23.53 8.19
CA ARG A 196 23.09 23.62 6.72
C ARG A 196 22.09 24.66 6.23
N SER A 197 22.61 25.76 5.68
CA SER A 197 21.90 26.64 4.76
C SER A 197 22.28 26.29 3.32
N THR A 198 21.39 25.65 2.57
CA THR A 198 21.56 25.45 1.12
C THR A 198 20.92 26.58 0.34
N ASN A 199 21.57 26.97 -0.78
CA ASN A 199 21.22 28.11 -1.66
C ASN A 199 19.70 28.30 -1.79
N LEU A 200 19.22 29.35 -1.14
CA LEU A 200 17.82 29.56 -0.82
C LEU A 200 17.07 29.99 -2.08
N ILE A 201 16.13 29.15 -2.53
CA ILE A 201 14.98 29.63 -3.30
C ILE A 201 14.19 30.51 -2.34
N GLU A 202 14.35 31.83 -2.46
CA GLU A 202 13.59 32.79 -1.67
C GLU A 202 12.36 33.26 -2.47
N PRO A 203 11.14 32.94 -2.02
CA PRO A 203 9.90 33.38 -2.68
C PRO A 203 9.82 34.91 -2.82
N ASN A 204 10.48 35.66 -1.93
CA ASN A 204 10.51 37.12 -1.95
C ASN A 204 11.15 37.71 -3.21
N THR A 205 12.02 36.96 -3.88
CA THR A 205 12.67 37.39 -5.13
C THR A 205 11.78 37.21 -6.37
N MET A 206 10.61 36.58 -6.22
CA MET A 206 9.74 36.16 -7.32
C MET A 206 8.35 36.82 -7.27
N LYS A 207 8.20 37.91 -6.50
CA LYS A 207 6.90 38.60 -6.33
C LYS A 207 6.27 39.07 -7.64
N GLU A 208 7.07 39.32 -8.67
CA GLU A 208 6.61 39.78 -9.99
C GLU A 208 6.32 38.61 -10.96
N TRP A 209 6.71 37.38 -10.62
CA TRP A 209 6.50 36.22 -11.48
C TRP A 209 5.05 35.76 -11.42
N GLN A 210 4.56 35.22 -12.53
CA GLN A 210 3.23 34.63 -12.57
C GLN A 210 3.24 33.32 -11.80
N CYS A 211 2.21 33.07 -10.98
CA CYS A 211 2.12 31.89 -10.13
C CYS A 211 0.92 31.01 -10.51
N ALA A 212 1.09 29.70 -10.39
CA ALA A 212 0.00 28.73 -10.25
C ALA A 212 0.31 27.81 -9.09
N GLN A 213 -0.72 27.39 -8.37
CA GLN A 213 -0.63 26.52 -7.21
C GLN A 213 -1.58 25.34 -7.40
N SER A 214 -1.22 24.20 -6.82
CA SER A 214 -2.17 23.12 -6.58
C SER A 214 -1.80 22.39 -5.29
N ARG A 215 -2.80 21.92 -4.56
CA ARG A 215 -2.64 21.11 -3.37
C ARG A 215 -2.72 19.62 -3.71
N GLY A 216 -2.36 18.81 -2.75
CA GLY A 216 -2.50 17.36 -2.81
C GLY A 216 -2.20 16.73 -1.48
N CYS A 217 -2.13 15.42 -1.48
CA CYS A 217 -1.84 14.63 -0.30
C CYS A 217 -1.15 13.32 -0.68
N PHE A 218 -0.21 12.90 0.16
CA PHE A 218 0.27 11.53 0.20
C PHE A 218 -0.62 10.74 1.14
N TYR A 219 -1.23 9.66 0.66
CA TYR A 219 -1.99 8.72 1.47
C TYR A 219 -1.22 7.43 1.61
N LEU A 220 -1.17 6.89 2.83
CA LEU A 220 -0.57 5.60 3.11
C LEU A 220 -1.65 4.52 3.04
N GLU A 221 -1.48 3.58 2.12
CA GLU A 221 -2.41 2.46 1.99
C GLU A 221 -2.13 1.36 3.02
N GLU A 222 -3.06 0.42 3.16
CA GLU A 222 -2.91 -0.71 4.08
C GLU A 222 -1.70 -1.59 3.77
N ASP A 223 -1.44 -1.77 2.48
CA ASP A 223 -0.27 -2.45 1.97
C ASP A 223 0.99 -1.59 1.97
N GLY A 224 0.92 -0.40 2.57
CA GLY A 224 2.01 0.55 2.81
C GLY A 224 2.59 1.18 1.55
N GLU A 225 1.94 1.00 0.41
CA GLU A 225 2.15 1.85 -0.74
C GLU A 225 1.69 3.27 -0.44
N ILE A 226 2.28 4.23 -1.15
CA ILE A 226 1.96 5.64 -0.99
C ILE A 226 1.29 6.12 -2.27
N VAL A 227 0.01 6.48 -2.13
CA VAL A 227 -0.81 7.06 -3.19
C VAL A 227 -0.68 8.57 -3.14
N SER A 228 -0.57 9.21 -4.31
CA SER A 228 -0.59 10.67 -4.41
C SER A 228 -1.16 11.10 -5.75
N HIS A 229 -1.71 12.31 -5.78
CA HIS A 229 -2.16 12.99 -6.99
C HIS A 229 -1.01 13.12 -7.99
N LYS A 230 -1.31 12.95 -9.28
CA LYS A 230 -0.44 13.29 -10.40
C LYS A 230 -0.97 14.53 -11.08
N TYR A 231 -0.07 15.40 -11.54
CA TYR A 231 -0.46 16.70 -12.12
C TYR A 231 0.09 16.85 -13.53
N ARG A 232 -0.65 17.60 -14.35
CA ARG A 232 -0.13 18.17 -15.60
C ARG A 232 0.10 19.65 -15.44
N LEU A 233 1.29 20.10 -15.83
CA LEU A 233 1.70 21.49 -15.95
C LEU A 233 1.80 21.85 -17.43
N HIS A 234 1.07 22.88 -17.84
CA HIS A 234 1.20 23.49 -19.14
C HIS A 234 1.95 24.83 -19.03
N LEU A 235 3.04 24.95 -19.79
CA LEU A 235 3.83 26.17 -19.96
C LEU A 235 3.66 26.71 -21.38
N PRO A 236 2.94 27.83 -21.58
CA PRO A 236 2.66 28.37 -22.91
C PRO A 236 3.90 28.82 -23.69
N GLN A 237 4.94 29.28 -22.98
CA GLN A 237 6.19 29.74 -23.58
C GLN A 237 7.39 29.35 -22.72
N ARG A 238 8.57 29.33 -23.34
CA ARG A 238 9.84 29.11 -22.64
C ARG A 238 10.01 30.16 -21.55
N SER A 239 10.27 29.70 -20.33
CA SER A 239 10.37 30.58 -19.17
C SER A 239 11.40 30.05 -18.17
N THR A 240 12.02 30.95 -17.43
CA THR A 240 12.60 30.58 -16.13
C THR A 240 11.45 30.22 -15.21
N VAL A 241 11.56 29.07 -14.55
CA VAL A 241 10.54 28.52 -13.65
C VAL A 241 11.18 28.19 -12.32
N CYS A 242 10.46 28.47 -11.25
CA CYS A 242 10.74 27.96 -9.92
C CYS A 242 9.56 27.08 -9.48
N ILE A 243 9.86 25.83 -9.14
CA ILE A 243 8.89 24.84 -8.70
C ILE A 243 9.22 24.49 -7.26
N THR A 244 8.24 24.57 -6.36
CA THR A 244 8.41 24.16 -4.97
C THR A 244 7.31 23.22 -4.54
N ILE A 245 7.63 22.33 -3.60
CA ILE A 245 6.70 21.46 -2.90
C ILE A 245 7.02 21.48 -1.40
N LYS A 246 6.00 21.49 -0.55
CA LYS A 246 6.16 21.43 0.91
C LYS A 246 4.91 20.82 1.58
N PRO A 247 5.04 20.25 2.78
CA PRO A 247 3.89 19.91 3.61
C PRO A 247 2.94 21.10 3.81
N LEU A 248 1.64 20.84 3.71
CA LEU A 248 0.61 21.84 3.93
C LEU A 248 0.41 22.02 5.45
N HIS A 249 0.51 23.27 5.89
CA HIS A 249 0.29 23.64 7.28
C HIS A 249 -1.21 23.80 7.52
N LEU A 250 -1.83 22.74 8.01
CA LEU A 250 -3.22 22.74 8.47
C LEU A 250 -3.35 23.34 9.88
N ARG A 251 -4.58 23.47 10.38
CA ARG A 251 -4.81 24.09 11.69
C ARG A 251 -4.18 23.24 12.79
N GLN A 252 -3.26 23.83 13.55
CA GLN A 252 -2.69 23.19 14.72
C GLN A 252 -3.67 23.27 15.90
N ILE A 253 -4.13 22.12 16.38
CA ILE A 253 -4.75 22.03 17.71
C ILE A 253 -3.62 22.28 18.73
N GLU A 254 -3.78 23.28 19.60
CA GLU A 254 -2.79 23.62 20.62
C GLU A 254 -2.32 22.38 21.39
N GLY A 255 -1.01 22.12 21.37
CA GLY A 255 -0.39 21.01 22.11
C GLY A 255 -0.21 19.69 21.35
N LYS A 256 -0.66 19.56 20.09
CA LYS A 256 -0.41 18.35 19.27
C LYS A 256 0.64 18.59 18.19
N SER A 257 1.63 17.70 18.07
CA SER A 257 2.64 17.76 17.00
C SER A 257 2.09 17.21 15.68
N CYS A 258 2.16 18.00 14.60
CA CYS A 258 1.82 17.53 13.26
C CYS A 258 2.92 16.61 12.72
N HIS A 259 2.77 15.31 12.91
CA HIS A 259 3.77 14.31 12.52
C HIS A 259 4.11 14.36 11.02
N TRP A 260 3.15 14.72 10.16
CA TRP A 260 3.34 14.80 8.71
C TRP A 260 4.23 15.96 8.25
N LEU A 261 4.43 17.02 9.05
CA LEU A 261 5.37 18.11 8.69
C LEU A 261 6.81 17.62 8.56
N SER A 262 7.12 16.50 9.21
CA SER A 262 8.43 15.85 9.11
C SER A 262 8.61 14.99 7.85
N VAL A 263 7.54 14.74 7.08
CA VAL A 263 7.57 13.91 5.88
C VAL A 263 8.31 14.64 4.77
N ASP A 264 9.25 13.94 4.12
CA ASP A 264 9.96 14.53 2.99
C ASP A 264 9.08 14.56 1.75
N THR A 265 9.01 15.73 1.10
CA THR A 265 8.20 15.93 -0.10
C THR A 265 9.09 16.31 -1.27
N VAL A 266 9.04 15.56 -2.36
CA VAL A 266 9.77 15.84 -3.60
C VAL A 266 8.81 15.82 -4.76
N LEU A 267 9.12 16.58 -5.79
CA LEU A 267 8.39 16.60 -7.04
C LEU A 267 9.34 16.27 -8.18
N TYR A 268 9.05 15.21 -8.92
CA TYR A 268 9.72 14.86 -10.16
C TYR A 268 8.98 15.48 -11.34
N VAL A 269 9.72 16.11 -12.25
CA VAL A 269 9.17 16.81 -13.42
C VAL A 269 9.60 16.07 -14.67
N LEU A 270 8.63 15.52 -15.38
CA LEU A 270 8.85 14.79 -16.62
C LEU A 270 8.20 15.54 -17.78
N LYS A 271 8.86 15.61 -18.93
CA LYS A 271 8.31 16.23 -20.14
C LYS A 271 7.51 15.20 -20.93
N GLU A 272 6.33 15.61 -21.40
CA GLU A 272 5.52 14.84 -22.35
C GLU A 272 6.16 14.94 -23.74
N ASN A 273 6.46 13.79 -24.35
CA ASN A 273 7.00 13.67 -25.71
C ASN A 273 5.87 13.37 -26.70
N GLU A 274 6.17 13.46 -28.01
CA GLU A 274 5.18 13.24 -29.09
C GLU A 274 4.53 11.83 -29.05
N THR A 275 5.21 10.84 -28.48
CA THR A 275 4.63 9.54 -28.12
C THR A 275 4.41 9.48 -26.61
N GLN A 276 3.16 9.32 -26.17
CA GLN A 276 2.77 9.31 -24.75
C GLN A 276 3.44 8.18 -23.92
N GLU A 277 4.13 7.25 -24.57
CA GLU A 277 4.75 6.08 -23.94
C GLU A 277 6.09 6.36 -23.26
N ASN A 278 6.78 7.48 -23.55
CA ASN A 278 8.10 7.76 -22.99
C ASN A 278 8.23 9.18 -22.43
N LEU A 279 7.79 9.36 -21.18
CA LEU A 279 8.07 10.55 -20.40
C LEU A 279 9.57 10.68 -20.09
N GLN A 280 10.14 11.85 -20.36
CA GLN A 280 11.55 12.14 -20.10
C GLN A 280 11.72 12.92 -18.80
N LEU A 281 12.51 12.40 -17.85
CA LEU A 281 12.91 13.16 -16.66
C LEU A 281 13.66 14.44 -17.06
N VAL A 282 13.15 15.58 -16.63
CA VAL A 282 13.76 16.91 -16.85
C VAL A 282 14.51 17.36 -15.60
N CYS A 283 13.82 17.39 -14.48
CA CYS A 283 14.34 17.85 -13.21
C CYS A 283 13.52 17.28 -12.04
N PHE A 284 13.97 17.57 -10.83
CA PHE A 284 13.25 17.23 -9.60
C PHE A 284 13.65 18.22 -8.50
N THR A 285 12.81 18.39 -7.50
CA THR A 285 13.03 19.34 -6.39
C THR A 285 14.07 18.81 -5.41
N ASP A 286 15.34 19.14 -5.63
CA ASP A 286 16.48 18.65 -4.85
C ASP A 286 17.16 19.73 -3.99
N GLN A 287 16.70 20.98 -4.08
CA GLN A 287 17.13 22.06 -3.20
C GLN A 287 16.20 22.11 -1.99
N GLN A 288 16.74 22.06 -0.78
CA GLN A 288 15.95 22.04 0.46
C GLN A 288 16.13 23.34 1.24
N ASN A 289 15.02 23.89 1.72
CA ASN A 289 14.97 24.98 2.70
C ASN A 289 13.92 24.63 3.76
N LYS A 290 14.37 24.20 4.95
CA LYS A 290 13.50 23.62 5.98
C LYS A 290 12.66 22.46 5.40
N GLU A 291 11.34 22.56 5.47
CA GLU A 291 10.37 21.58 4.96
C GLU A 291 10.07 21.76 3.46
N MET A 292 10.54 22.86 2.84
CA MET A 292 10.29 23.15 1.43
C MET A 292 11.41 22.56 0.56
N PHE A 293 11.00 21.84 -0.48
CA PHE A 293 11.88 21.39 -1.56
C PHE A 293 11.57 22.16 -2.83
N GLY A 294 12.61 22.53 -3.58
CA GLY A 294 12.43 23.29 -4.79
C GLY A 294 13.47 23.02 -5.87
N TRP A 295 13.16 23.55 -7.05
CA TRP A 295 14.04 23.57 -8.21
C TRP A 295 13.81 24.86 -8.98
N LYS A 296 14.90 25.46 -9.48
CA LYS A 296 14.85 26.65 -10.34
C LYS A 296 15.67 26.41 -11.59
N GLY A 297 15.10 26.70 -12.76
CA GLY A 297 15.78 26.57 -14.04
C GLY A 297 14.92 27.01 -15.21
N GLU A 298 15.43 26.87 -16.43
CA GLU A 298 14.69 27.21 -17.65
C GLU A 298 13.95 25.98 -18.19
N LEU A 299 12.65 26.15 -18.49
CA LEU A 299 11.82 25.12 -19.12
C LEU A 299 11.30 25.62 -20.47
N PRO A 300 11.42 24.82 -21.56
CA PRO A 300 10.74 25.09 -22.82
C PRO A 300 9.21 25.13 -22.67
N SER A 301 8.51 25.68 -23.68
CA SER A 301 7.06 25.50 -23.77
C SER A 301 6.70 24.02 -23.92
N GLY A 302 5.53 23.66 -23.42
CA GLY A 302 5.00 22.30 -23.53
C GLY A 302 4.24 21.86 -22.30
N VAL A 303 4.00 20.55 -22.23
CA VAL A 303 3.32 19.90 -21.12
C VAL A 303 4.28 19.02 -20.34
N TYR A 304 4.16 19.09 -19.02
CA TYR A 304 4.99 18.38 -18.07
C TYR A 304 4.11 17.62 -17.09
N TRP A 305 4.50 16.40 -16.77
CA TRP A 305 3.96 15.62 -15.67
C TRP A 305 4.73 15.93 -14.40
N LEU A 306 3.99 16.23 -13.33
CA LEU A 306 4.55 16.44 -12.00
C LEU A 306 4.14 15.26 -11.13
N LEU A 307 5.14 14.52 -10.64
CA LEU A 307 4.96 13.30 -9.86
C LEU A 307 5.49 13.55 -8.44
N PRO A 308 4.60 13.82 -7.46
CA PRO A 308 4.99 13.93 -6.07
C PRO A 308 5.53 12.60 -5.56
N PHE A 309 6.50 12.70 -4.66
CA PHE A 309 7.22 11.58 -4.08
C PHE A 309 7.59 11.90 -2.64
N THR A 310 7.41 10.91 -1.77
CA THR A 310 8.03 10.87 -0.45
C THR A 310 8.79 9.55 -0.33
N THR A 311 9.85 9.52 0.46
CA THR A 311 10.58 8.26 0.68
C THR A 311 9.77 7.21 1.41
N GLY A 312 8.67 7.60 2.07
CA GLY A 312 7.93 6.72 2.97
C GLY A 312 8.73 6.35 4.21
N CYS A 313 9.85 7.03 4.50
CA CYS A 313 10.59 6.84 5.75
C CYS A 313 9.70 7.23 6.94
N ARG A 314 9.11 8.42 6.89
CA ARG A 314 8.35 8.99 8.02
C ARG A 314 6.84 8.83 7.92
N LEU A 315 6.32 8.61 6.71
CA LEU A 315 4.91 8.28 6.51
C LEU A 315 4.74 6.75 6.55
N LYS A 316 4.44 6.23 7.73
CA LYS A 316 4.28 4.79 7.98
C LYS A 316 3.18 4.53 9.00
N LYS A 317 2.56 3.35 8.94
CA LYS A 317 1.59 2.91 9.93
C LYS A 317 2.26 2.81 11.29
N VAL A 318 1.85 3.67 12.21
CA VAL A 318 2.29 3.60 13.59
C VAL A 318 1.31 2.71 14.34
N LYS A 319 1.80 1.63 14.95
CA LYS A 319 1.01 0.87 15.94
C LYS A 319 0.88 1.71 17.20
N SER A 320 0.01 2.72 17.19
CA SER A 320 -0.29 3.49 18.39
C SER A 320 -1.12 2.64 19.35
N GLN A 321 -0.82 2.74 20.65
CA GLN A 321 -1.76 2.30 21.67
C GLN A 321 -2.95 3.25 21.59
N ILE A 322 -4.09 2.76 21.10
CA ILE A 322 -5.30 3.56 20.95
C ILE A 322 -5.70 4.09 22.33
N THR A 323 -5.62 5.40 22.52
CA THR A 323 -5.97 6.09 23.77
C THR A 323 -7.47 6.33 23.96
N GLY A 324 -8.31 5.84 23.04
CA GLY A 324 -9.76 5.96 23.04
C GLY A 324 -10.29 6.38 21.67
N GLU A 325 -11.54 6.01 21.36
CA GLU A 325 -12.24 6.45 20.14
C GLU A 325 -12.93 7.80 20.40
N ALA A 326 -12.69 8.78 19.52
CA ALA A 326 -13.30 10.10 19.60
C ALA A 326 -14.81 10.04 19.29
N LYS A 327 -15.61 10.90 19.91
CA LYS A 327 -17.02 11.03 19.52
C LYS A 327 -17.13 11.95 18.32
N LEU A 328 -17.79 11.50 17.26
CA LEU A 328 -18.01 12.29 16.04
C LEU A 328 -19.27 13.15 16.13
N VAL A 329 -20.31 12.64 16.77
CA VAL A 329 -21.61 13.31 16.91
C VAL A 329 -22.13 13.25 18.35
N TYR A 330 -23.03 14.15 18.66
CA TYR A 330 -23.80 14.17 19.91
C TYR A 330 -25.22 14.64 19.63
N ARG A 331 -26.14 14.38 20.56
CA ARG A 331 -27.47 15.00 20.56
C ARG A 331 -27.46 16.21 21.46
N ASP A 332 -27.96 17.34 20.97
CA ASP A 332 -28.06 18.57 21.75
C ASP A 332 -29.25 18.53 22.74
N GLU A 333 -29.54 19.67 23.36
CA GLU A 333 -30.62 19.79 24.34
C GLU A 333 -32.02 19.54 23.73
N ASP A 334 -32.18 19.76 22.43
CA ASP A 334 -33.42 19.55 21.69
C ASP A 334 -33.54 18.12 21.14
N GLY A 335 -32.50 17.29 21.31
CA GLY A 335 -32.43 15.92 20.83
C GLY A 335 -31.96 15.77 19.39
N GLU A 336 -31.61 16.89 18.74
CA GLU A 336 -31.12 16.95 17.37
C GLU A 336 -29.65 16.55 17.30
N LEU A 337 -29.27 15.87 16.23
CA LEU A 337 -27.88 15.44 16.03
C LEU A 337 -27.02 16.63 15.60
N ALA A 338 -25.83 16.72 16.20
CA ALA A 338 -24.83 17.72 15.88
C ALA A 338 -23.42 17.10 15.84
N LEU A 339 -22.59 17.60 14.93
CA LEU A 339 -21.18 17.24 14.85
C LEU A 339 -20.39 17.81 16.04
N THR A 340 -19.51 17.01 16.64
CA THR A 340 -18.62 17.49 17.72
C THR A 340 -17.64 18.54 17.21
N LYS A 341 -17.10 19.36 18.12
CA LYS A 341 -16.13 20.42 17.77
C LYS A 341 -14.87 19.82 17.14
N GLU A 342 -14.42 18.69 17.65
CA GLU A 342 -13.24 17.96 17.19
C GLU A 342 -13.47 17.40 15.80
N PHE A 343 -14.64 16.82 15.54
CA PHE A 343 -14.96 16.29 14.21
C PHE A 343 -15.14 17.39 13.17
N ARG A 344 -15.79 18.51 13.52
CA ARG A 344 -15.85 19.71 12.67
C ARG A 344 -14.46 20.23 12.30
N ALA A 345 -13.51 20.20 13.22
CA ALA A 345 -12.13 20.60 12.94
C ALA A 345 -11.47 19.64 11.92
N ALA A 346 -11.63 18.33 12.09
CA ALA A 346 -11.12 17.33 11.15
C ALA A 346 -11.75 17.49 9.75
N LEU A 347 -13.07 17.74 9.66
CA LEU A 347 -13.74 17.98 8.38
C LEU A 347 -13.24 19.26 7.67
N LEU A 348 -12.88 20.30 8.43
CA LEU A 348 -12.26 21.50 7.84
C LEU A 348 -10.87 21.19 7.27
N ASP A 349 -10.08 20.40 8.00
CA ASP A 349 -8.75 19.98 7.53
C ASP A 349 -8.86 19.07 6.29
N ILE A 350 -9.88 18.20 6.23
CA ILE A 350 -10.22 17.42 5.04
C ILE A 350 -10.57 18.34 3.89
N PHE A 351 -11.50 19.29 4.09
CA PHE A 351 -11.91 20.25 3.06
C PHE A 351 -10.70 20.97 2.46
N GLU A 352 -9.80 21.50 3.30
CA GLU A 352 -8.59 22.19 2.83
C GLU A 352 -7.61 21.25 2.09
N THR A 353 -7.67 19.94 2.34
CA THR A 353 -6.84 18.94 1.65
C THR A 353 -7.39 18.58 0.27
N ILE A 354 -8.73 18.55 0.12
CA ILE A 354 -9.41 18.19 -1.14
C ILE A 354 -9.71 19.40 -2.04
N ASP A 355 -9.64 20.62 -1.51
CA ASP A 355 -9.61 21.88 -2.27
C ASP A 355 -8.25 21.99 -3.01
N LEU A 356 -8.14 21.30 -4.15
CA LEU A 356 -6.88 21.10 -4.88
C LEU A 356 -6.41 22.37 -5.59
N ASP A 357 -7.31 23.29 -5.94
CA ASP A 357 -6.94 24.58 -6.51
C ASP A 357 -6.81 25.70 -5.45
N GLY A 358 -7.26 25.46 -4.22
CA GLY A 358 -7.15 26.36 -3.08
C GLY A 358 -8.12 27.54 -3.14
N ASN A 359 -9.20 27.44 -3.92
CA ASN A 359 -10.16 28.53 -4.12
C ASN A 359 -11.19 28.64 -2.98
N GLY A 360 -11.22 27.67 -2.06
CA GLY A 360 -12.09 27.62 -0.89
C GLY A 360 -13.49 27.06 -1.16
N LEU A 361 -13.69 26.39 -2.29
CA LEU A 361 -14.89 25.69 -2.75
C LEU A 361 -14.47 24.32 -3.30
N LEU A 362 -15.41 23.38 -3.42
CA LEU A 362 -15.14 22.06 -4.03
C LEU A 362 -15.91 21.92 -5.33
N SER A 363 -15.16 21.81 -6.43
CA SER A 363 -15.70 21.40 -7.72
C SER A 363 -16.13 19.92 -7.71
N LEU A 364 -16.95 19.51 -8.68
CA LEU A 364 -17.29 18.09 -8.88
C LEU A 364 -16.03 17.22 -9.07
N GLU A 365 -15.01 17.76 -9.75
CA GLU A 365 -13.75 17.04 -9.97
C GLU A 365 -13.01 16.78 -8.65
N GLU A 366 -12.94 17.78 -7.76
CA GLU A 366 -12.35 17.66 -6.42
C GLU A 366 -13.16 16.77 -5.49
N TYR A 367 -14.48 16.89 -5.54
CA TYR A 367 -15.38 16.02 -4.79
C TYR A 367 -15.25 14.55 -5.25
N ASN A 368 -15.05 14.30 -6.54
CA ASN A 368 -14.81 12.96 -7.05
C ASN A 368 -13.47 12.37 -6.61
N PHE A 369 -12.44 13.18 -6.36
CA PHE A 369 -11.20 12.68 -5.72
C PHE A 369 -11.45 12.24 -4.27
N PHE A 370 -12.30 12.97 -3.55
CA PHE A 370 -12.73 12.61 -2.21
C PHE A 370 -13.54 11.30 -2.22
N GLU A 371 -14.60 11.21 -3.01
CA GLU A 371 -15.46 10.01 -3.13
C GLU A 371 -14.68 8.77 -3.57
N LEU A 372 -13.85 8.89 -4.61
CA LEU A 372 -13.06 7.76 -5.09
C LEU A 372 -12.13 7.23 -3.98
N ARG A 373 -11.70 8.08 -3.07
CA ARG A 373 -10.83 7.68 -1.95
C ARG A 373 -11.59 7.09 -0.77
N THR A 374 -12.83 7.56 -0.52
CA THR A 374 -13.61 7.20 0.68
C THR A 374 -14.57 6.05 0.40
N SER A 375 -15.26 6.07 -0.74
CA SER A 375 -16.27 5.08 -1.16
C SER A 375 -15.77 4.18 -2.30
N GLY A 376 -14.78 4.62 -3.07
CA GLY A 376 -14.32 3.90 -4.27
C GLY A 376 -15.17 4.18 -5.51
N GLU A 377 -16.13 5.10 -5.39
CA GLU A 377 -17.07 5.49 -6.45
C GLU A 377 -16.86 6.94 -6.87
N THR A 378 -17.52 7.37 -7.94
CA THR A 378 -17.51 8.78 -8.37
C THR A 378 -18.94 9.30 -8.43
N CYS A 379 -19.13 10.54 -7.99
CA CYS A 379 -20.38 11.27 -8.17
C CYS A 379 -20.53 11.65 -9.65
N ASP A 380 -21.63 11.23 -10.27
CA ASP A 380 -22.01 11.69 -11.60
C ASP A 380 -22.70 13.07 -11.55
N GLU A 381 -23.06 13.61 -12.72
CA GLU A 381 -23.69 14.93 -12.81
C GLU A 381 -25.11 14.97 -12.22
N GLU A 382 -25.81 13.84 -12.18
CA GLU A 382 -27.18 13.72 -11.68
C GLU A 382 -27.17 13.74 -10.15
N VAL A 383 -26.32 12.94 -9.53
CA VAL A 383 -26.09 12.95 -8.07
C VAL A 383 -25.53 14.31 -7.63
N TRP A 384 -24.64 14.92 -8.41
CA TRP A 384 -24.13 16.26 -8.12
C TRP A 384 -25.22 17.33 -8.23
N ALA A 385 -26.21 17.14 -9.10
CA ALA A 385 -27.38 18.03 -9.17
C ALA A 385 -28.21 17.99 -7.89
N VAL A 386 -28.41 16.81 -7.32
CA VAL A 386 -29.06 16.65 -6.01
C VAL A 386 -28.24 17.35 -4.92
N CYS A 387 -26.91 17.20 -4.93
CA CYS A 387 -26.03 17.91 -4.00
C CYS A 387 -26.18 19.45 -4.12
N LYS A 388 -26.24 19.96 -5.35
CA LYS A 388 -26.43 21.40 -5.65
C LYS A 388 -27.75 21.98 -5.12
N GLU A 389 -28.80 21.17 -5.08
CA GLU A 389 -30.13 21.61 -4.65
C GLU A 389 -30.30 21.56 -3.12
N ASN A 390 -29.58 20.67 -2.44
CA ASN A 390 -29.78 20.39 -1.02
C ASN A 390 -28.73 21.03 -0.10
N PHE A 391 -27.56 21.42 -0.62
CA PHE A 391 -26.46 21.96 0.19
C PHE A 391 -26.03 23.36 -0.25
N ASP A 392 -25.29 24.05 0.63
CA ASP A 392 -24.78 25.39 0.34
C ASP A 392 -23.70 25.36 -0.76
N MET A 393 -24.00 26.05 -1.86
CA MET A 393 -23.15 26.11 -3.07
C MET A 393 -22.80 27.56 -3.40
N LYS A 394 -21.61 27.77 -3.96
CA LYS A 394 -21.19 29.05 -4.55
C LYS A 394 -20.52 28.79 -5.89
N LYS A 395 -20.91 29.52 -6.94
CA LYS A 395 -20.41 29.30 -8.32
C LYS A 395 -20.55 27.85 -8.81
N ASN A 396 -21.61 27.14 -8.38
CA ASN A 396 -21.84 25.72 -8.64
C ASN A 396 -20.82 24.76 -7.99
N GLU A 397 -20.07 25.22 -6.99
CA GLU A 397 -19.08 24.45 -6.22
C GLU A 397 -19.48 24.45 -4.74
N LEU A 398 -19.22 23.33 -4.05
CA LEU A 398 -19.69 23.08 -2.70
C LEU A 398 -18.89 23.95 -1.72
N THR A 399 -19.58 24.66 -0.82
CA THR A 399 -18.89 25.50 0.17
C THR A 399 -18.42 24.67 1.36
N ARG A 400 -17.59 25.27 2.21
CA ARG A 400 -17.22 24.69 3.51
C ARG A 400 -18.45 24.34 4.36
N GLN A 401 -19.48 25.18 4.34
CA GLN A 401 -20.69 24.92 5.11
C GLN A 401 -21.50 23.79 4.49
N GLY A 402 -21.68 23.79 3.15
CA GLY A 402 -22.36 22.70 2.45
C GLY A 402 -21.69 21.34 2.69
N PHE A 403 -20.35 21.29 2.71
CA PHE A 403 -19.61 20.08 3.04
C PHE A 403 -19.85 19.59 4.48
N MET A 404 -19.98 20.51 5.45
CA MET A 404 -20.33 20.16 6.83
C MET A 404 -21.76 19.61 6.93
N ASP A 405 -22.69 20.26 6.24
CA ASP A 405 -24.10 19.88 6.24
C ASP A 405 -24.30 18.51 5.58
N LEU A 406 -23.53 18.20 4.53
CA LEU A 406 -23.49 16.89 3.88
C LEU A 406 -23.05 15.78 4.85
N ASN A 407 -21.94 15.98 5.56
CA ASN A 407 -21.46 15.00 6.54
C ASN A 407 -22.40 14.88 7.77
N LEU A 408 -23.10 15.96 8.13
CA LEU A 408 -24.14 15.90 9.16
C LEU A 408 -25.39 15.14 8.69
N MET A 409 -25.77 15.28 7.41
CA MET A 409 -26.85 14.49 6.81
C MET A 409 -26.51 13.00 6.85
N GLU A 410 -25.29 12.61 6.46
CA GLU A 410 -24.83 11.21 6.55
C GLU A 410 -24.93 10.65 7.97
N ALA A 411 -24.60 11.45 8.99
CA ALA A 411 -24.76 11.06 10.38
C ALA A 411 -26.24 10.86 10.77
N ASN A 412 -27.13 11.71 10.26
CA ASN A 412 -28.57 11.65 10.52
C ASN A 412 -29.22 10.43 9.86
N ASP A 413 -28.80 10.08 8.64
CA ASP A 413 -29.34 8.95 7.89
C ASP A 413 -29.15 7.60 8.61
N ARG A 414 -28.15 7.52 9.51
CA ARG A 414 -27.92 6.37 10.40
C ARG A 414 -28.27 6.62 11.86
N GLU A 415 -29.18 7.55 12.13
CA GLU A 415 -29.66 7.89 13.49
C GLU A 415 -28.54 8.22 14.50
N GLY A 416 -27.38 8.67 14.00
CA GLY A 416 -26.18 9.01 14.79
C GLY A 416 -25.13 7.91 14.91
N ASP A 417 -25.27 6.77 14.22
CA ASP A 417 -24.21 5.76 14.13
C ASP A 417 -23.01 6.29 13.32
N PRO A 418 -21.81 6.41 13.93
CA PRO A 418 -20.64 7.01 13.28
C PRO A 418 -19.88 6.04 12.35
N SER A 419 -20.38 4.81 12.13
CA SER A 419 -19.65 3.76 11.42
C SER A 419 -19.17 4.17 10.02
N ASP A 420 -20.02 4.80 9.21
CA ASP A 420 -19.67 5.22 7.84
C ASP A 420 -18.71 6.42 7.84
N LEU A 421 -18.97 7.41 8.69
CA LEU A 421 -18.08 8.55 8.91
C LEU A 421 -16.66 8.08 9.32
N TRP A 422 -16.57 7.00 10.10
CA TRP A 422 -15.29 6.40 10.45
C TRP A 422 -14.59 5.75 9.27
N VAL A 423 -15.31 5.11 8.35
CA VAL A 423 -14.72 4.59 7.10
C VAL A 423 -14.11 5.74 6.31
N THR A 424 -14.85 6.84 6.13
CA THR A 424 -14.37 8.07 5.48
C THR A 424 -13.10 8.62 6.13
N LEU A 425 -13.10 8.79 7.46
CA LEU A 425 -11.95 9.31 8.21
C LEU A 425 -10.71 8.42 8.09
N LEU A 426 -10.88 7.10 8.26
CA LEU A 426 -9.79 6.13 8.16
C LEU A 426 -9.19 6.12 6.74
N SER A 427 -10.03 6.17 5.71
CA SER A 427 -9.62 6.28 4.31
C SER A 427 -8.83 7.54 4.00
N LEU A 428 -9.06 8.63 4.75
CA LEU A 428 -8.31 9.89 4.59
C LEU A 428 -7.08 9.96 5.51
N GLY A 429 -6.74 8.87 6.20
CA GLY A 429 -5.55 8.74 7.02
C GLY A 429 -5.68 9.27 8.45
N TYR A 430 -6.90 9.50 8.93
CA TYR A 430 -7.16 9.82 10.34
C TYR A 430 -7.25 8.55 11.18
N ASN A 431 -6.71 8.59 12.40
CA ASN A 431 -6.89 7.55 13.38
C ASN A 431 -8.18 7.76 14.21
N LYS A 432 -8.50 6.79 15.08
CA LYS A 432 -9.67 6.86 15.98
C LYS A 432 -9.62 7.99 17.03
N ALA A 433 -8.50 8.69 17.17
CA ALA A 433 -8.37 9.89 18.00
C ALA A 433 -8.54 11.21 17.21
N LEU A 434 -9.00 11.12 15.95
CA LEU A 434 -9.10 12.24 14.99
C LEU A 434 -7.75 12.92 14.71
N GLU A 435 -6.67 12.13 14.68
CA GLU A 435 -5.34 12.62 14.30
C GLU A 435 -4.96 12.07 12.94
N MET A 436 -4.55 12.94 12.03
CA MET A 436 -4.03 12.55 10.72
C MET A 436 -2.64 11.93 10.89
N THR A 437 -2.54 10.61 10.77
CA THR A 437 -1.29 9.85 10.97
C THR A 437 -0.84 9.09 9.74
N GLU A 438 -1.77 8.78 8.84
CA GLU A 438 -1.53 7.99 7.63
C GLU A 438 -1.70 8.82 6.35
N ALA A 439 -1.66 10.14 6.48
CA ALA A 439 -1.68 11.07 5.35
C ALA A 439 -0.72 12.25 5.56
N CYS A 440 -0.26 12.84 4.46
CA CYS A 440 0.58 14.03 4.45
C CYS A 440 0.13 14.99 3.33
N PRO A 441 -0.73 15.97 3.67
CA PRO A 441 -1.12 17.04 2.77
C PRO A 441 0.09 17.88 2.35
N PHE A 442 0.12 18.33 1.11
CA PHE A 442 1.19 19.15 0.55
C PHE A 442 0.64 20.21 -0.41
N VAL A 443 1.49 21.21 -0.71
CA VAL A 443 1.21 22.24 -1.71
C VAL A 443 2.36 22.34 -2.69
N ILE A 444 2.03 22.50 -3.97
CA ILE A 444 2.95 22.73 -5.08
C ILE A 444 2.77 24.18 -5.55
N ASP A 445 3.85 24.95 -5.57
CA ASP A 445 3.87 26.29 -6.14
C ASP A 445 4.75 26.32 -7.40
N ILE A 446 4.25 26.98 -8.44
CA ILE A 446 4.94 27.12 -9.73
C ILE A 446 4.97 28.60 -10.10
N TYR A 447 6.16 29.17 -10.05
CA TYR A 447 6.43 30.53 -10.49
C TYR A 447 7.08 30.51 -11.85
N ALA A 448 6.57 31.28 -12.81
CA ALA A 448 7.17 31.43 -14.12
C ALA A 448 7.33 32.92 -14.48
N GLU A 449 8.54 33.28 -14.89
CA GLU A 449 8.94 34.65 -15.21
C GLU A 449 8.17 35.23 -16.40
N LYS A 450 8.00 34.44 -17.47
CA LYS A 450 7.51 34.95 -18.76
C LYS A 450 6.04 34.65 -19.00
N CYS A 451 5.44 33.66 -18.35
CA CYS A 451 4.05 33.26 -18.63
C CYS A 451 3.30 32.79 -17.41
N LYS A 452 1.97 32.81 -17.49
CA LYS A 452 1.11 32.18 -16.48
C LYS A 452 1.11 30.65 -16.67
N PRO A 453 1.69 29.89 -15.72
CA PRO A 453 1.62 28.43 -15.78
C PRO A 453 0.18 27.97 -15.50
N ARG A 454 -0.18 26.77 -15.96
CA ARG A 454 -1.44 26.11 -15.63
C ARG A 454 -1.16 24.72 -15.10
N ILE A 455 -1.54 24.45 -13.86
CA ILE A 455 -1.44 23.13 -13.23
C ILE A 455 -2.85 22.55 -13.05
N LYS A 456 -3.01 21.25 -13.26
CA LYS A 456 -4.25 20.52 -12.98
C LYS A 456 -3.91 19.13 -12.42
N ALA A 457 -4.57 18.74 -11.32
CA ALA A 457 -4.55 17.36 -10.82
C ALA A 457 -5.33 16.45 -11.77
N ILE A 458 -4.81 15.26 -12.06
CA ILE A 458 -5.36 14.36 -13.09
C ILE A 458 -5.97 13.10 -12.48
N TYR A 459 -5.20 12.36 -11.68
CA TYR A 459 -5.66 11.15 -11.00
C TYR A 459 -4.81 10.89 -9.74
N LEU A 460 -5.30 10.02 -8.87
CA LEU A 460 -4.56 9.46 -7.72
C LEU A 460 -3.93 8.12 -8.16
N GLU A 461 -2.66 7.90 -7.85
CA GLU A 461 -1.97 6.64 -8.19
C GLU A 461 -0.82 6.34 -7.21
N ALA A 462 -0.72 5.07 -6.81
CA ALA A 462 0.41 4.54 -6.05
C ALA A 462 1.66 4.40 -6.91
N GLY A 463 2.82 4.80 -6.38
CA GLY A 463 4.14 4.26 -6.77
C GLY A 463 4.43 3.93 -8.25
N SER A 464 4.04 4.76 -9.22
CA SER A 464 4.07 4.35 -10.63
C SER A 464 5.45 3.94 -11.16
N TRP A 465 5.48 3.01 -12.12
CA TRP A 465 6.71 2.60 -12.82
C TRP A 465 7.47 3.79 -13.40
N GLN A 466 6.75 4.84 -13.83
CA GLN A 466 7.34 6.09 -14.32
C GLN A 466 8.07 6.85 -13.22
N LEU A 467 7.49 6.91 -12.02
CA LEU A 467 8.12 7.52 -10.86
C LEU A 467 9.35 6.73 -10.42
N ASN A 468 9.26 5.40 -10.33
CA ASN A 468 10.40 4.53 -10.04
C ASN A 468 11.53 4.71 -11.06
N ARG A 469 11.20 4.75 -12.36
CA ARG A 469 12.16 5.03 -13.44
C ARG A 469 12.79 6.41 -13.31
N ALA A 470 12.02 7.44 -12.94
CA ALA A 470 12.51 8.80 -12.71
C ALA A 470 13.48 8.85 -11.51
N ILE A 471 13.14 8.19 -10.40
CA ILE A 471 14.00 8.07 -9.23
C ILE A 471 15.32 7.38 -9.61
N CYS A 472 15.27 6.20 -10.24
CA CYS A 472 16.45 5.48 -10.69
C CYS A 472 17.35 6.34 -11.58
N LYS A 473 16.79 6.97 -12.61
CA LYS A 473 17.55 7.88 -13.50
C LYS A 473 18.16 9.05 -12.74
N SER A 474 17.43 9.66 -11.80
CA SER A 474 17.94 10.78 -11.02
C SER A 474 19.16 10.41 -10.17
N VAL A 475 19.13 9.22 -9.55
CA VAL A 475 20.21 8.70 -8.71
C VAL A 475 21.40 8.26 -9.56
N VAL A 476 21.18 7.61 -10.69
CA VAL A 476 22.26 7.22 -11.63
C VAL A 476 22.98 8.45 -12.18
N ASN A 477 22.24 9.52 -12.51
CA ASN A 477 22.83 10.73 -13.10
C ASN A 477 23.61 11.59 -12.11
N LYS A 478 23.28 11.54 -10.80
CA LYS A 478 23.87 12.44 -9.79
C LYS A 478 24.60 11.73 -8.64
N GLY A 479 24.44 10.42 -8.52
CA GLY A 479 24.98 9.61 -7.42
C GLY A 479 26.36 9.02 -7.70
N ASP A 480 27.03 8.64 -6.62
CA ASP A 480 28.32 7.96 -6.69
C ASP A 480 28.12 6.50 -7.09
N ALA A 481 28.76 6.07 -8.17
CA ALA A 481 28.69 4.70 -8.68
C ALA A 481 29.77 3.82 -8.03
N LYS A 482 29.37 2.65 -7.54
CA LYS A 482 30.27 1.60 -7.06
C LYS A 482 29.97 0.27 -7.72
N VAL A 483 30.95 -0.27 -8.43
CA VAL A 483 30.87 -1.61 -8.99
C VAL A 483 31.04 -2.64 -7.86
N MET A 484 30.28 -3.73 -7.92
CA MET A 484 30.37 -4.79 -6.91
C MET A 484 31.64 -5.63 -7.10
N ASP A 485 32.38 -5.88 -6.01
CA ASP A 485 33.66 -6.59 -6.08
C ASP A 485 33.48 -7.97 -6.71
N GLY A 486 34.18 -8.24 -7.82
CA GLY A 486 34.09 -9.50 -8.55
C GLY A 486 32.81 -9.70 -9.36
N CYS A 487 31.97 -8.66 -9.53
CA CYS A 487 30.76 -8.67 -10.36
C CYS A 487 30.60 -7.33 -11.10
N GLU A 488 31.31 -7.17 -12.23
CA GLU A 488 31.33 -5.91 -13.00
C GLU A 488 29.97 -5.48 -13.56
N ASN A 489 29.05 -6.42 -13.72
CA ASN A 489 27.71 -6.16 -14.26
C ASN A 489 26.74 -5.56 -13.23
N ILE A 490 27.08 -5.54 -11.94
CA ILE A 490 26.20 -5.00 -10.90
C ILE A 490 26.82 -3.74 -10.31
N ILE A 491 26.08 -2.64 -10.42
CA ILE A 491 26.54 -1.31 -9.98
C ILE A 491 25.55 -0.77 -8.96
N VAL A 492 26.07 -0.30 -7.82
CA VAL A 492 25.29 0.38 -6.79
C VAL A 492 25.56 1.87 -6.88
N TYR A 493 24.53 2.65 -7.16
CA TYR A 493 24.57 4.11 -7.15
C TYR A 493 24.03 4.61 -5.82
N THR A 494 24.76 5.51 -5.15
CA THR A 494 24.32 6.15 -3.90
C THR A 494 24.26 7.65 -4.11
N TYR A 495 23.07 8.24 -3.99
CA TYR A 495 22.88 9.68 -4.11
C TYR A 495 22.41 10.28 -2.79
N ARG A 496 23.09 11.37 -2.39
CA ARG A 496 22.82 12.12 -1.17
C ARG A 496 22.20 13.46 -1.54
N THR A 497 21.06 13.79 -0.94
CA THR A 497 20.38 15.08 -1.15
C THR A 497 19.77 15.56 0.16
N GLY A 498 20.17 16.75 0.63
CA GLY A 498 19.69 17.28 1.91
C GLY A 498 19.96 16.28 3.05
N MET A 499 18.89 15.81 3.68
CA MET A 499 18.88 14.81 4.76
C MET A 499 18.50 13.40 4.30
N ARG A 500 18.57 13.12 3.00
CA ARG A 500 18.21 11.84 2.41
C ARG A 500 19.37 11.20 1.69
N ILE A 501 19.41 9.87 1.77
CA ILE A 501 20.27 9.02 0.95
C ILE A 501 19.37 8.04 0.21
N THR A 502 19.53 7.96 -1.12
CA THR A 502 18.85 6.96 -1.95
C THR A 502 19.90 6.09 -2.61
N SER A 503 19.72 4.77 -2.54
CA SER A 503 20.57 3.80 -3.23
C SER A 503 19.79 3.08 -4.33
N VAL A 504 20.41 2.90 -5.50
CA VAL A 504 19.84 2.21 -6.66
C VAL A 504 20.82 1.13 -7.11
N ILE A 505 20.31 -0.06 -7.41
CA ILE A 505 21.09 -1.16 -7.97
C ILE A 505 20.76 -1.25 -9.46
N GLU A 506 21.78 -1.18 -10.30
CA GLU A 506 21.70 -1.45 -11.73
C GLU A 506 22.25 -2.85 -12.02
N ASN A 507 21.45 -3.67 -12.69
CA ASN A 507 21.84 -4.99 -13.16
C ASN A 507 22.03 -4.96 -14.68
N LYS A 508 23.29 -4.95 -15.12
CA LYS A 508 23.67 -5.01 -16.54
C LYS A 508 23.78 -6.43 -17.09
N SER A 509 23.56 -7.46 -16.26
CA SER A 509 23.64 -8.85 -16.69
C SER A 509 22.34 -9.32 -17.35
N ASP A 510 22.39 -10.48 -17.99
CA ASP A 510 21.23 -11.15 -18.59
C ASP A 510 20.45 -12.02 -17.59
N ASN A 511 20.93 -12.11 -16.35
CA ASN A 511 20.31 -12.90 -15.30
C ASN A 511 19.74 -12.01 -14.21
N LYS A 512 18.66 -12.47 -13.60
CA LYS A 512 18.14 -11.88 -12.38
C LYS A 512 19.16 -12.03 -11.26
N VAL A 513 19.31 -10.98 -10.43
CA VAL A 513 20.20 -11.02 -9.27
C VAL A 513 19.43 -10.73 -8.00
N ILE A 514 19.87 -11.34 -6.89
CA ILE A 514 19.37 -11.02 -5.55
C ILE A 514 20.53 -10.42 -4.77
N VAL A 515 20.37 -9.16 -4.37
CA VAL A 515 21.38 -8.40 -3.63
C VAL A 515 20.93 -8.25 -2.19
N HIS A 516 21.64 -8.90 -1.29
CA HIS A 516 21.45 -8.73 0.14
C HIS A 516 21.99 -7.39 0.61
N VAL A 517 21.20 -6.65 1.37
CA VAL A 517 21.50 -5.30 1.87
C VAL A 517 21.55 -5.37 3.40
N ASN A 518 22.68 -4.96 3.99
CA ASN A 518 22.87 -4.91 5.44
C ASN A 518 23.20 -3.48 5.88
N ASN A 519 22.34 -2.92 6.74
CA ASN A 519 22.47 -1.60 7.35
C ASN A 519 22.69 -1.65 8.87
N GLU A 520 23.00 -2.79 9.49
CA GLU A 520 23.09 -2.95 10.94
C GLU A 520 24.12 -2.02 11.60
N GLN A 521 25.13 -1.59 10.85
CA GLN A 521 26.16 -0.66 11.32
C GLN A 521 25.74 0.81 11.17
N SER A 522 24.58 1.08 10.57
CA SER A 522 24.02 2.42 10.48
C SER A 522 23.53 2.91 11.83
N ARG A 523 23.66 4.22 12.10
CA ARG A 523 23.26 4.83 13.37
C ARG A 523 22.42 6.08 13.11
N ASN A 524 21.39 6.27 13.92
CA ASN A 524 20.42 7.36 13.76
C ASN A 524 19.79 7.37 12.33
N CYS A 525 19.55 6.18 11.77
CA CYS A 525 19.01 6.00 10.42
C CYS A 525 17.61 5.40 10.48
N LEU A 526 16.76 5.84 9.57
CA LEU A 526 15.45 5.29 9.31
C LEU A 526 15.37 4.93 7.81
N SER A 527 15.09 3.66 7.52
CA SER A 527 14.97 3.14 6.15
C SER A 527 13.51 3.00 5.75
N ASN A 528 13.17 3.30 4.51
CA ASN A 528 11.83 3.07 3.96
C ASN A 528 11.41 1.59 4.06
N ARG A 529 12.36 0.66 3.93
CA ARG A 529 12.12 -0.79 4.04
C ARG A 529 11.73 -1.24 5.46
N GLY A 530 12.04 -0.45 6.48
CA GLY A 530 11.74 -0.78 7.89
C GLY A 530 12.57 -1.93 8.48
N LEU A 531 13.52 -2.48 7.72
CA LEU A 531 14.40 -3.57 8.14
C LEU A 531 15.86 -3.12 8.04
N ALA A 532 16.68 -3.53 9.01
CA ALA A 532 18.13 -3.32 8.94
C ALA A 532 18.78 -4.21 7.88
N VAL A 533 18.24 -5.40 7.66
CA VAL A 533 18.75 -6.40 6.71
C VAL A 533 17.62 -6.93 5.86
N PHE A 534 17.81 -6.94 4.53
CA PHE A 534 16.82 -7.41 3.54
C PHE A 534 17.51 -7.80 2.23
N ALA A 535 16.78 -8.28 1.24
CA ALA A 535 17.32 -8.68 -0.06
C ALA A 535 16.52 -8.06 -1.20
N VAL A 536 17.18 -7.45 -2.18
CA VAL A 536 16.54 -6.79 -3.33
C VAL A 536 16.76 -7.64 -4.57
N GLU A 537 15.67 -8.01 -5.23
CA GLU A 537 15.67 -8.69 -6.51
C GLU A 537 15.76 -7.67 -7.64
N VAL A 538 16.68 -7.85 -8.58
CA VAL A 538 16.86 -6.94 -9.71
C VAL A 538 16.81 -7.73 -11.01
N ALA A 539 15.80 -7.44 -11.83
CA ALA A 539 15.60 -8.08 -13.12
C ALA A 539 16.79 -7.84 -14.07
N PRO A 540 17.00 -8.71 -15.08
CA PRO A 540 18.02 -8.50 -16.10
C PRO A 540 17.88 -7.13 -16.77
N LYS A 541 19.01 -6.48 -17.08
CA LYS A 541 19.05 -5.18 -17.81
C LYS A 541 18.16 -4.09 -17.21
N SER A 542 17.96 -4.12 -15.89
CA SER A 542 17.05 -3.20 -15.20
C SER A 542 17.74 -2.48 -14.03
N MET A 543 17.02 -1.53 -13.44
CA MET A 543 17.44 -0.82 -12.25
C MET A 543 16.34 -0.90 -11.21
N MET A 544 16.73 -1.02 -9.94
CA MET A 544 15.79 -0.99 -8.83
C MET A 544 16.28 -0.09 -7.71
N VAL A 545 15.36 0.68 -7.13
CA VAL A 545 15.62 1.39 -5.88
C VAL A 545 15.87 0.35 -4.78
N SER A 546 17.10 0.35 -4.25
CA SER A 546 17.47 -0.52 -3.14
C SER A 546 16.78 -0.05 -1.87
N GLN A 547 16.98 1.21 -1.50
CA GLN A 547 16.38 1.83 -0.32
C GLN A 547 16.49 3.36 -0.36
N HIS A 548 15.63 3.98 0.43
CA HIS A 548 15.74 5.34 0.89
C HIS A 548 16.05 5.35 2.39
N VAL A 549 16.94 6.23 2.81
CA VAL A 549 17.33 6.40 4.20
C VAL A 549 17.33 7.88 4.57
N MET A 550 16.75 8.17 5.74
CA MET A 550 16.70 9.48 6.38
C MET A 550 17.15 9.36 7.84
N PRO A 551 17.47 10.46 8.54
CA PRO A 551 17.77 10.40 9.96
C PRO A 551 16.51 10.14 10.79
N LEU A 552 16.68 9.37 11.86
CA LEU A 552 15.65 9.18 12.88
C LEU A 552 15.44 10.47 13.69
N ASN A 553 16.53 11.11 14.13
CA ASN A 553 16.55 12.42 14.75
C ASN A 553 17.38 13.40 13.90
N GLU A 554 16.74 14.44 13.40
CA GLU A 554 17.38 15.46 12.54
C GLU A 554 18.37 16.36 13.27
N GLN A 555 18.23 16.46 14.59
CA GLN A 555 19.08 17.31 15.43
C GLN A 555 20.41 16.64 15.79
N GLU A 556 20.56 15.36 15.45
CA GLU A 556 21.76 14.57 15.73
C GLU A 556 22.48 14.21 14.43
N GLU A 557 23.79 13.97 14.53
CA GLU A 557 24.54 13.38 13.43
C GLU A 557 24.05 11.95 13.16
N TRP A 558 24.19 11.49 11.93
CA TRP A 558 23.82 10.14 11.54
C TRP A 558 24.84 9.52 10.60
N LEU A 559 25.00 8.20 10.74
CA LEU A 559 25.97 7.42 10.01
C LEU A 559 25.22 6.40 9.16
N TYR A 560 25.25 6.59 7.84
CA TYR A 560 24.81 5.58 6.90
C TYR A 560 25.97 4.64 6.61
N ASN A 561 25.83 3.38 7.01
CA ASN A 561 26.79 2.31 6.72
C ASN A 561 26.01 1.12 6.16
N CYS A 562 26.14 0.91 4.85
CA CYS A 562 25.40 -0.08 4.09
C CYS A 562 26.36 -0.98 3.32
N VAL A 563 26.13 -2.29 3.42
CA VAL A 563 26.84 -3.32 2.66
C VAL A 563 25.85 -4.04 1.74
N HIS A 564 26.13 -4.01 0.45
CA HIS A 564 25.43 -4.78 -0.58
C HIS A 564 26.26 -6.01 -0.92
N SER A 565 25.67 -7.20 -0.90
CA SER A 565 26.35 -8.46 -1.24
C SER A 565 25.48 -9.37 -2.08
N LEU A 566 26.06 -10.00 -3.11
CA LEU A 566 25.32 -10.92 -3.97
C LEU A 566 24.98 -12.22 -3.23
N LEU A 567 23.72 -12.63 -3.26
CA LEU A 567 23.31 -13.98 -2.88
C LEU A 567 23.53 -14.90 -4.09
N ARG A 568 24.26 -16.00 -3.88
CA ARG A 568 24.45 -17.06 -4.90
C ARG A 568 23.33 -18.07 -4.85
#